data_AF-A0A7V3FCE7-F1
#
_entry.id   AF-A0A7V3FCE7-F1
#
_cell.length_a   1.000
_cell.length_b   1.000
_cell.length_c   1.000
_cell.angle_alpha   90.00
_cell.angle_beta   90.00
_cell.angle_gamma   90.00
#
_symmetry.space_group_name_H-M   'P 1'
#
loop_
_entity.id
_entity.type
_entity.pdbx_description
1 polymer ?
#
loop_
_entity_poly.entity_id
_entity_poly.type
_entity_poly.pdbx_seq_one_letter_code
_entity_poly.pdbx_strand_id
1 'polypeptide(L)'
;MSDTRPEREMVRRALLPGAAAVPLAAAVGLWLGGADAAASAAVGIFVVLANFAAHGLSLAWAAGVSVTAVHVVALVGVVVRLGAIVGLLFALDAFAWFSPLAFGLAVVPGTLALLAFEARLALGGLGAALQVPPDPVAARAAERLAAREA
;
A
#
# COMPACT_ATOMS: atom_id res chain seq x y z
N MET A 1 0.89 21.42 15.66
CA MET A 1 1.05 20.90 14.28
C MET A 1 1.46 19.45 14.43
N SER A 2 0.53 18.49 14.24
CA SER A 2 0.86 17.08 14.45
C SER A 2 1.78 16.59 13.34
N ASP A 3 2.95 16.09 13.74
CA ASP A 3 3.99 15.48 12.92
C ASP A 3 3.52 14.13 12.31
N THR A 4 2.53 14.15 11.43
CA THR A 4 2.07 12.96 10.71
C THR A 4 2.68 12.96 9.32
N ARG A 5 3.76 12.19 9.16
CA ARG A 5 4.40 11.93 7.87
C ARG A 5 3.34 11.50 6.83
N PRO A 6 3.34 12.07 5.61
CA PRO A 6 2.29 11.86 4.60
C PRO A 6 1.91 10.39 4.36
N GLU A 7 2.90 9.50 4.41
CA GLU A 7 2.77 8.06 4.20
C GLU A 7 1.90 7.40 5.27
N ARG A 8 1.98 7.85 6.52
CA ARG A 8 1.19 7.31 7.63
C ARG A 8 -0.28 7.70 7.54
N GLU A 9 -0.55 8.91 7.06
CA GLU A 9 -1.91 9.39 6.81
C GLU A 9 -2.51 8.72 5.57
N MET A 10 -1.72 8.42 4.54
CA MET A 10 -2.16 7.61 3.39
C MET A 10 -2.58 6.20 3.82
N VAL A 11 -1.76 5.50 4.62
CA VAL A 11 -2.10 4.17 5.17
C VAL A 11 -3.39 4.24 5.98
N ARG A 12 -3.53 5.23 6.87
CA ARG A 12 -4.73 5.40 7.69
C ARG A 12 -5.98 5.68 6.86
N ARG A 13 -5.87 6.49 5.80
CA ARG A 13 -7.00 6.82 4.91
C ARG A 13 -7.38 5.69 3.97
N ALA A 14 -6.43 4.83 3.57
CA ALA A 14 -6.71 3.68 2.72
C ALA A 14 -7.30 2.49 3.50
N LEU A 15 -6.91 2.33 4.77
CA LEU A 15 -7.36 1.18 5.59
C LEU A 15 -8.86 1.19 5.91
N LEU A 16 -9.46 2.36 6.16
CA LEU A 16 -10.91 2.45 6.44
C LEU A 16 -11.80 1.99 5.26
N PRO A 17 -11.66 2.56 4.05
CA PRO A 17 -12.43 2.08 2.89
C PRO A 17 -12.00 0.68 2.46
N GLY A 18 -10.72 0.34 2.62
CA GLY A 18 -10.21 -1.01 2.36
C GLY A 18 -10.85 -2.07 3.27
N ALA A 19 -11.08 -1.77 4.55
CA ALA A 19 -11.74 -2.68 5.48
C ALA A 19 -13.18 -3.03 5.04
N ALA A 20 -13.88 -2.12 4.35
CA ALA A 20 -15.20 -2.40 3.78
C ALA A 20 -15.17 -3.37 2.59
N ALA A 21 -14.01 -3.57 1.95
CA ALA A 21 -13.86 -4.55 0.87
C ALA A 21 -13.84 -5.99 1.40
N VAL A 22 -13.51 -6.21 2.67
CA VAL A 22 -13.49 -7.55 3.30
C VAL A 22 -14.90 -8.19 3.33
N PRO A 23 -15.95 -7.54 3.89
CA PRO A 23 -17.29 -8.12 3.88
C PRO A 23 -17.88 -8.23 2.47
N LEU A 24 -17.52 -7.34 1.54
CA LEU A 24 -17.95 -7.44 0.14
C LEU A 24 -17.37 -8.69 -0.53
N ALA A 25 -16.06 -8.92 -0.40
CA ALA A 25 -15.42 -10.12 -0.94
C ALA A 25 -15.95 -11.40 -0.29
N ALA A 26 -16.21 -11.38 1.03
CA ALA A 26 -16.86 -12.48 1.72
C ALA A 26 -18.25 -12.78 1.15
N ALA A 27 -19.07 -11.74 0.92
CA ALA A 27 -20.41 -11.90 0.36
C ALA A 27 -20.38 -12.46 -1.07
N VAL A 28 -19.47 -11.98 -1.91
CA VAL A 28 -19.26 -12.50 -3.26
C VAL A 28 -18.78 -13.96 -3.24
N GLY A 29 -17.80 -14.28 -2.38
CA GLY A 29 -17.32 -15.65 -2.21
C GLY A 29 -18.41 -16.59 -1.72
N LEU A 30 -19.23 -16.14 -0.77
CA LEU A 30 -20.38 -16.91 -0.26
C LEU A 30 -21.37 -17.23 -1.37
N TRP A 31 -21.68 -16.25 -2.21
CA TRP A 31 -22.65 -16.40 -3.31
C TRP A 31 -22.15 -17.32 -4.42
N LEU A 32 -20.86 -17.29 -4.72
CA LEU A 32 -20.27 -18.04 -5.85
C LEU A 32 -19.78 -19.45 -5.47
N GLY A 33 -19.38 -19.67 -4.21
CA GLY A 33 -18.70 -20.92 -3.81
C GLY A 33 -18.91 -21.35 -2.36
N GLY A 34 -19.85 -20.76 -1.64
CA GLY A 34 -20.18 -21.15 -0.26
C GLY A 34 -19.22 -20.58 0.81
N ALA A 35 -19.34 -21.08 2.04
CA ALA A 35 -18.66 -20.52 3.21
C ALA A 35 -17.13 -20.57 3.11
N ASP A 36 -16.58 -21.64 2.53
CA ASP A 36 -15.16 -21.85 2.33
C ASP A 36 -14.56 -20.82 1.34
N ALA A 37 -15.26 -20.57 0.25
CA ALA A 37 -14.91 -19.52 -0.71
C ALA A 37 -15.04 -18.12 -0.09
N ALA A 38 -16.08 -17.88 0.73
CA ALA A 38 -16.26 -16.62 1.46
C ALA A 38 -15.09 -16.33 2.40
N ALA A 39 -14.70 -17.33 3.21
CA ALA A 39 -13.58 -17.23 4.15
C ALA A 39 -12.26 -16.99 3.40
N SER A 40 -12.02 -17.76 2.32
CA SER A 40 -10.81 -17.63 1.51
C SER A 40 -10.71 -16.26 0.82
N ALA A 41 -11.82 -15.74 0.29
CA ALA A 41 -11.88 -14.40 -0.31
C ALA A 41 -11.65 -13.28 0.73
N ALA A 42 -12.26 -13.40 1.92
CA ALA A 42 -12.06 -12.46 3.01
C ALA A 42 -10.59 -12.41 3.47
N VAL A 43 -9.96 -13.59 3.62
CA VAL A 43 -8.53 -13.71 3.92
C VAL A 43 -7.70 -13.08 2.80
N GLY A 44 -8.06 -13.30 1.53
CA GLY A 44 -7.41 -12.68 0.39
C GLY A 44 -7.39 -11.14 0.46
N ILE A 45 -8.53 -10.51 0.69
CA ILE A 45 -8.60 -9.04 0.86
C ILE A 45 -7.83 -8.58 2.09
N PHE A 46 -7.93 -9.30 3.21
CA PHE A 46 -7.16 -8.96 4.41
C PHE A 46 -5.65 -8.97 4.13
N VAL A 47 -5.15 -9.96 3.38
CA VAL A 47 -3.74 -10.04 2.97
C VAL A 47 -3.35 -8.87 2.07
N VAL A 48 -4.21 -8.46 1.13
CA VAL A 48 -3.97 -7.26 0.30
C VAL A 48 -3.80 -6.01 1.15
N LEU A 49 -4.69 -5.80 2.12
CA LEU A 49 -4.64 -4.64 3.03
C LEU A 49 -3.40 -4.68 3.92
N ALA A 50 -3.08 -5.85 4.46
CA ALA A 50 -1.90 -6.04 5.30
C ALA A 50 -0.60 -5.79 4.50
N ASN A 51 -0.52 -6.30 3.27
CA ASN A 51 0.60 -6.06 2.35
C ASN A 51 0.74 -4.57 2.03
N PHE A 52 -0.37 -3.89 1.77
CA PHE A 52 -0.37 -2.45 1.52
C PHE A 52 0.13 -1.64 2.72
N ALA A 53 -0.42 -1.90 3.90
CA ALA A 53 0.00 -1.23 5.13
C ALA A 53 1.48 -1.48 5.43
N ALA A 54 1.95 -2.73 5.28
CA ALA A 54 3.36 -3.08 5.44
C ALA A 54 4.24 -2.31 4.44
N HIS A 55 3.81 -2.17 3.18
CA HIS A 55 4.54 -1.39 2.19
C HIS A 55 4.63 0.09 2.57
N GLY A 56 3.51 0.74 2.86
CA GLY A 56 3.48 2.16 3.22
C GLY A 56 4.30 2.45 4.49
N LEU A 57 4.17 1.62 5.52
CA LEU A 57 4.96 1.75 6.76
C LEU A 57 6.46 1.54 6.53
N SER A 58 6.83 0.56 5.70
CA SER A 58 8.25 0.32 5.35
C SER A 58 8.86 1.53 4.63
N LEU A 59 8.10 2.18 3.74
CA LEU A 59 8.55 3.35 3.00
C LEU A 59 8.65 4.59 3.91
N ALA A 60 7.66 4.79 4.79
CA ALA A 60 7.66 5.87 5.78
C ALA A 60 8.84 5.79 6.76
N TRP A 61 9.21 4.57 7.15
CA TRP A 61 10.40 4.32 7.95
C TRP A 61 11.67 4.62 7.13
N ALA A 62 11.77 4.09 5.91
CA ALA A 62 12.95 4.26 5.06
C ALA A 62 13.23 5.73 4.70
N ALA A 63 12.17 6.52 4.46
CA ALA A 63 12.25 7.96 4.21
C ALA A 63 12.87 8.72 5.39
N GLY A 64 12.71 8.21 6.62
CA GLY A 64 13.37 8.76 7.81
C GLY A 64 14.84 8.36 7.96
N VAL A 65 15.35 7.42 7.15
CA VAL A 65 16.74 6.94 7.21
C VAL A 65 17.57 7.58 6.11
N SER A 66 17.24 7.34 4.84
CA SER A 66 17.94 7.92 3.68
C SER A 66 17.20 7.65 2.37
N VAL A 67 17.51 8.42 1.32
CA VAL A 67 16.99 8.18 -0.05
C VAL A 67 17.41 6.81 -0.59
N THR A 68 18.63 6.36 -0.26
CA THR A 68 19.10 5.02 -0.61
C THR A 68 18.27 3.93 0.07
N ALA A 69 17.91 4.10 1.35
CA ALA A 69 17.06 3.16 2.07
C ALA A 69 15.67 3.04 1.42
N VAL A 70 15.09 4.15 0.95
CA VAL A 70 13.81 4.14 0.20
C VAL A 70 13.92 3.28 -1.06
N HIS A 71 14.98 3.44 -1.85
CA HIS A 71 15.19 2.63 -3.05
C HIS A 71 15.37 1.13 -2.72
N VAL A 72 16.14 0.80 -1.69
CA VAL A 72 16.32 -0.58 -1.24
C VAL A 72 14.99 -1.18 -0.81
N VAL A 73 14.19 -0.47 -0.02
CA VAL A 73 12.87 -0.95 0.43
C VAL A 73 11.89 -1.07 -0.73
N ALA A 74 11.91 -0.16 -1.70
CA ALA A 74 11.07 -0.24 -2.89
C ALA A 74 11.40 -1.49 -3.73
N LEU A 75 12.69 -1.78 -3.95
CA LEU A 75 13.15 -2.90 -4.79
C LEU A 75 13.11 -4.26 -4.06
N VAL A 76 13.63 -4.35 -2.84
CA VAL A 76 13.70 -5.61 -2.08
C VAL A 76 12.38 -5.92 -1.41
N GLY A 77 11.66 -4.89 -0.95
CA GLY A 77 10.41 -5.07 -0.22
C GLY A 77 9.34 -5.77 -1.06
N VAL A 78 9.30 -5.57 -2.39
CA VAL A 78 8.34 -6.28 -3.24
C VAL A 78 8.61 -7.79 -3.26
N VAL A 79 9.89 -8.19 -3.33
CA VAL A 79 10.29 -9.61 -3.35
C VAL A 79 9.95 -10.26 -2.02
N VAL A 80 10.27 -9.61 -0.90
CA VAL A 80 9.98 -10.11 0.45
C VAL A 80 8.47 -10.28 0.66
N ARG A 81 7.67 -9.28 0.29
CA ARG A 81 6.21 -9.35 0.46
C ARG A 81 5.58 -10.39 -0.47
N LEU A 82 6.05 -10.50 -1.72
CA LEU A 82 5.55 -11.52 -2.64
C LEU A 82 5.89 -12.93 -2.13
N GLY A 83 7.11 -13.12 -1.63
CA GLY A 83 7.52 -14.36 -0.98
C GLY A 83 6.66 -14.69 0.25
N ALA A 84 6.31 -13.69 1.06
CA ALA A 84 5.42 -13.87 2.20
C ALA A 84 3.98 -14.24 1.77
N ILE A 85 3.42 -13.58 0.75
CA ILE A 85 2.07 -13.88 0.24
C ILE A 85 2.03 -15.29 -0.36
N VAL A 86 3.03 -15.67 -1.14
CA VAL A 86 3.14 -17.01 -1.73
C VAL A 86 3.34 -18.07 -0.63
N GLY A 87 4.21 -17.80 0.34
CA GLY A 87 4.40 -18.69 1.49
C GLY A 87 3.11 -18.88 2.30
N LEU A 88 2.35 -17.80 2.50
CA LEU A 88 1.04 -17.85 3.15
C LEU A 88 0.02 -18.65 2.33
N LEU A 89 0.00 -18.50 1.00
CA LEU A 89 -0.85 -19.29 0.11
C LEU A 89 -0.59 -20.80 0.32
N PHE A 90 0.68 -21.23 0.29
CA PHE A 90 1.03 -22.62 0.52
C PHE A 90 0.70 -23.10 1.93
N ALA A 91 0.86 -22.24 2.94
CA ALA A 91 0.48 -22.57 4.30
C ALA A 91 -1.04 -22.75 4.45
N LEU A 92 -1.84 -21.92 3.76
CA LEU A 92 -3.30 -22.00 3.77
C LEU A 92 -3.84 -23.17 2.94
N ASP A 93 -3.16 -23.55 1.85
CA ASP A 93 -3.52 -24.69 1.00
C ASP A 93 -3.48 -26.04 1.72
N ALA A 94 -2.80 -26.10 2.87
CA ALA A 94 -2.82 -27.28 3.75
C ALA A 94 -4.18 -27.50 4.46
N PHE A 95 -5.09 -26.51 4.46
CA PHE A 95 -6.38 -26.61 5.14
C PHE A 95 -7.52 -26.95 4.17
N ALA A 96 -8.38 -27.92 4.55
CA ALA A 96 -9.45 -28.43 3.69
C ALA A 96 -10.53 -27.40 3.29
N TRP A 97 -10.71 -26.34 4.09
CA TRP A 97 -11.67 -25.26 3.80
C TRP A 97 -11.10 -24.20 2.85
N PHE A 98 -9.79 -24.20 2.59
CA PHE A 98 -9.17 -23.14 1.82
C PHE A 98 -9.38 -23.36 0.32
N SER A 99 -9.82 -22.31 -0.36
CA SER A 99 -9.95 -22.27 -1.81
C SER A 99 -8.90 -21.33 -2.41
N PRO A 100 -7.82 -21.86 -3.00
CA PRO A 100 -6.79 -21.06 -3.66
C PRO A 100 -7.36 -20.18 -4.78
N LEU A 101 -8.38 -20.67 -5.48
CA LEU A 101 -9.06 -19.93 -6.54
C LEU A 101 -9.80 -18.72 -5.98
N ALA A 102 -10.62 -18.89 -4.93
CA ALA A 102 -11.35 -17.78 -4.32
C ALA A 102 -10.41 -16.75 -3.69
N PHE A 103 -9.33 -17.22 -3.04
CA PHE A 103 -8.26 -16.36 -2.54
C PHE A 103 -7.60 -15.56 -3.67
N GLY A 104 -7.17 -16.20 -4.75
CA GLY A 104 -6.54 -15.54 -5.89
C GLY A 104 -7.46 -14.52 -6.58
N LEU A 105 -8.72 -14.89 -6.78
CA LEU A 105 -9.76 -14.01 -7.33
C LEU A 105 -10.11 -12.84 -6.41
N ALA A 106 -9.80 -12.89 -5.11
CA ALA A 106 -9.91 -11.73 -4.24
C ALA A 106 -8.63 -10.88 -4.27
N VAL A 107 -7.46 -11.51 -4.18
CA VAL A 107 -6.16 -10.83 -4.08
C VAL A 107 -5.85 -10.01 -5.32
N VAL A 108 -6.04 -10.58 -6.53
CA VAL A 108 -5.68 -9.93 -7.78
C VAL A 108 -6.48 -8.63 -8.00
N PRO A 109 -7.83 -8.67 -8.08
CA PRO A 109 -8.61 -7.44 -8.27
C PRO A 109 -8.54 -6.53 -7.04
N GLY A 110 -8.42 -7.05 -5.82
CA GLY A 110 -8.21 -6.24 -4.62
C GLY A 110 -6.95 -5.39 -4.72
N THR A 111 -5.84 -5.98 -5.20
CA THR A 111 -4.59 -5.26 -5.42
C THR A 111 -4.74 -4.21 -6.52
N LEU A 112 -5.35 -4.56 -7.65
CA LEU A 112 -5.58 -3.62 -8.76
C LEU A 112 -6.48 -2.45 -8.35
N ALA A 113 -7.54 -2.70 -7.58
CA ALA A 113 -8.43 -1.66 -7.08
C ALA A 113 -7.69 -0.71 -6.14
N LEU A 114 -6.82 -1.23 -5.29
CA LEU A 114 -6.01 -0.41 -4.39
C LEU A 114 -5.02 0.47 -5.16
N LEU A 115 -4.33 -0.10 -6.15
CA LEU A 115 -3.42 0.63 -7.03
C LEU A 115 -4.16 1.73 -7.82
N ALA A 116 -5.36 1.42 -8.33
CA ALA A 116 -6.18 2.40 -9.03
C ALA A 116 -6.64 3.53 -8.08
N PHE A 117 -6.98 3.20 -6.84
CA PHE A 117 -7.34 4.19 -5.82
C PHE A 117 -6.16 5.10 -5.48
N GLU A 118 -4.96 4.53 -5.29
CA GLU A 118 -3.74 5.31 -5.07
C GLU A 118 -3.39 6.20 -6.26
N ALA A 119 -3.43 5.67 -7.49
CA ALA A 119 -3.18 6.44 -8.69
C ALA A 119 -4.17 7.61 -8.81
N ARG A 120 -5.45 7.38 -8.51
CA ARG A 120 -6.46 8.43 -8.46
C ARG A 120 -6.16 9.49 -7.38
N LEU A 121 -5.73 9.09 -6.18
CA LEU A 121 -5.34 10.02 -5.12
C LEU A 121 -4.09 10.83 -5.48
N ALA A 122 -3.10 10.20 -6.10
CA ALA A 122 -1.87 10.84 -6.55
C ALA A 122 -2.15 11.87 -7.65
N LEU A 123 -2.95 11.50 -8.66
CA LEU A 123 -3.40 12.37 -9.75
C LEU A 123 -4.32 13.50 -9.24
N GLY A 124 -5.06 13.27 -8.16
CA GLY A 124 -5.92 14.26 -7.50
C GLY A 124 -5.19 15.34 -6.70
N GLY A 125 -3.85 15.37 -6.72
CA GLY A 125 -3.05 16.49 -6.20
C GLY A 125 -2.32 16.23 -4.88
N LEU A 126 -2.46 15.06 -4.25
CA LEU A 126 -1.61 14.70 -3.09
C LEU A 126 -0.15 14.47 -3.48
N GLY A 127 0.12 14.06 -4.73
CA GLY A 127 1.49 14.02 -5.27
C GLY A 127 2.15 15.41 -5.38
N ALA A 128 1.35 16.48 -5.53
CA ALA A 128 1.84 17.86 -5.51
C ALA A 128 2.10 18.40 -4.09
N ALA A 129 1.57 17.74 -3.05
CA ALA A 129 1.79 18.07 -1.65
C ALA A 129 3.06 17.42 -1.06
N LEU A 130 3.71 16.51 -1.80
CA LEU A 130 5.09 16.10 -1.52
C LEU A 130 6.00 17.29 -1.86
N GLN A 131 6.09 18.24 -0.93
CA GLN A 131 7.17 19.22 -0.94
C GLN A 131 8.48 18.45 -0.81
N VAL A 132 9.09 18.10 -1.94
CA VAL A 132 10.51 17.79 -1.98
C VAL A 132 11.20 19.03 -1.42
N PRO A 133 11.92 18.94 -0.28
CA PRO A 133 12.65 20.08 0.25
C PRO A 133 13.49 20.64 -0.90
N PRO A 134 13.44 21.96 -1.16
CA PRO A 134 14.20 22.54 -2.24
C PRO A 134 15.64 22.10 -2.11
N ASP A 135 16.23 21.68 -3.23
CA ASP A 135 17.64 21.30 -3.25
C ASP A 135 18.44 22.41 -2.54
N PRO A 136 19.32 22.06 -1.57
CA PRO A 136 19.99 23.06 -0.74
C PRO A 136 20.88 24.00 -1.54
N VAL A 137 21.26 23.65 -2.77
CA VAL A 137 21.93 24.53 -3.75
C VAL A 137 20.92 25.45 -4.42
N ALA A 138 19.75 24.95 -4.81
CA ALA A 138 18.68 25.77 -5.37
C ALA A 138 18.15 26.81 -4.36
N ALA A 139 18.01 26.44 -3.09
CA ALA A 139 17.63 27.35 -2.01
C ALA A 139 18.66 28.48 -1.83
N ARG A 140 19.96 28.14 -1.78
CA ARG A 140 21.06 29.11 -1.70
C ARG A 140 21.16 29.99 -2.93
N ALA A 141 20.84 29.48 -4.11
CA ALA A 141 20.84 30.26 -5.35
C ALA A 141 19.70 31.29 -5.37
N ALA A 142 18.51 30.90 -4.90
CA ALA A 142 17.36 31.80 -4.79
C ALA A 142 17.62 32.95 -3.79
N GLU A 143 18.21 32.65 -2.63
CA GLU A 143 18.60 33.68 -1.65
C GLU A 143 19.60 34.70 -2.24
N ARG A 144 20.58 34.23 -3.02
CA ARG A 144 21.56 35.10 -3.68
C ARG A 144 20.95 35.97 -4.76
N LEU A 145 19.92 35.49 -5.46
CA LEU A 145 19.17 36.26 -6.45
C LEU A 145 18.33 37.33 -5.77
N ALA A 146 17.57 36.97 -4.72
CA ALA A 146 16.79 37.92 -3.94
C ALA A 146 17.66 39.03 -3.32
N ALA A 147 18.88 38.69 -2.86
CA ALA A 147 19.84 39.67 -2.34
C ALA A 147 20.47 40.59 -3.41
N ARG A 148 20.35 40.27 -4.70
CA ARG A 148 20.81 41.12 -5.81
C ARG A 148 19.71 42.04 -6.34
N GLU A 149 18.45 41.67 -6.12
CA GLU A 149 17.27 42.41 -6.57
C GLU A 149 16.74 43.40 -5.52
N ALA A 150 17.26 43.34 -4.28
CA ALA A 150 17.01 44.29 -3.20
C ALA A 150 18.07 45.39 -3.15
#